data_AF-C6XK18-F1
#
_entry.id   AF-C6XK18-F1
#
_cell.length_a   1.000
_cell.length_b   1.000
_cell.length_c   1.000
_cell.angle_alpha   90.00
_cell.angle_beta   90.00
_cell.angle_gamma   90.00
#
_symmetry.space_group_name_H-M   'P 1'
#
loop_
_entity.id
_entity.type
_entity.pdbx_description
1 polymer ?
#
loop_
_entity_poly.entity_id
_entity_poly.type
_entity_poly.pdbx_seq_one_letter_code
_entity_poly.pdbx_strand_id
1 'polypeptide(L)'
;MIKSIAIMMIVAFSSLAALAQEKTQNDGLKVWAQIYEVFSHPRCANCHVGENNRPKWSGPSYEKAYNLPKGGNMYHAMYINAGKDRTGATTTPCATCHQHRNDTKPHSPPGSDVWLLPPVEMEWFGKSSSYICQQIQDPERNGNRTLAEISKHIEHDELVHWGWNPGPGRQPAPYSSREVARFIKTWESAGAPCPIENANDISTYLETPKQAQE
;
A
#
# COMPACT_ATOMS: atom_id res chain seq x y z
N MET A 1 -35.48 -27.14 35.66
CA MET A 1 -35.56 -27.18 34.18
C MET A 1 -35.35 -25.79 33.55
N ILE A 2 -36.06 -24.74 33.97
CA ILE A 2 -35.96 -23.39 33.38
C ILE A 2 -34.54 -22.77 33.48
N LYS A 3 -33.86 -22.90 34.64
CA LYS A 3 -32.48 -22.41 34.82
C LYS A 3 -31.46 -23.11 33.90
N SER A 4 -31.64 -24.40 33.64
CA SER A 4 -30.75 -25.17 32.77
C SER A 4 -30.92 -24.82 31.29
N ILE A 5 -32.16 -24.52 30.86
CA ILE A 5 -32.45 -24.06 29.49
C ILE A 5 -31.85 -22.66 29.25
N ALA A 6 -31.96 -21.76 30.22
CA ALA A 6 -31.40 -20.41 30.12
C ALA A 6 -29.86 -20.43 30.01
N ILE A 7 -29.16 -21.25 30.81
CA ILE A 7 -27.70 -21.39 30.74
C ILE A 7 -27.27 -21.99 29.40
N MET A 8 -27.98 -23.00 28.90
CA MET A 8 -27.65 -23.64 27.61
C MET A 8 -27.87 -22.69 26.42
N MET A 9 -28.90 -21.85 26.45
CA MET A 9 -29.13 -20.80 25.44
C MET A 9 -28.05 -19.72 25.47
N ILE A 10 -27.62 -19.26 26.65
CA ILE A 10 -26.56 -18.24 26.78
C ILE A 10 -25.21 -18.74 26.23
N VAL A 11 -24.87 -20.00 26.50
CA VAL A 11 -23.63 -20.62 25.98
C VAL A 11 -23.69 -20.78 24.46
N ALA A 12 -24.82 -21.22 23.90
CA ALA A 12 -24.98 -21.38 22.45
C ALA A 12 -24.90 -20.05 21.67
N PHE A 13 -25.49 -18.97 22.19
CA PHE A 13 -25.42 -17.64 21.57
C PHE A 13 -24.00 -17.05 21.59
N SER A 14 -23.25 -17.28 22.68
CA SER A 14 -21.87 -16.79 22.81
C SER A 14 -20.93 -17.45 21.78
N SER A 15 -21.09 -18.74 21.51
CA SER A 15 -20.28 -19.47 20.52
C SER A 15 -20.56 -19.01 19.08
N LEU A 16 -21.82 -18.72 18.73
CA LEU A 16 -22.18 -18.22 17.39
C LEU A 16 -21.61 -16.83 17.11
N ALA A 17 -21.65 -15.93 18.11
CA ALA A 17 -21.08 -14.60 18.00
C ALA A 17 -19.55 -14.65 17.82
N ALA A 18 -18.87 -15.54 18.55
CA ALA A 18 -17.42 -15.73 18.41
C ALA A 18 -17.03 -16.22 17.00
N LEU A 19 -17.75 -17.20 16.45
CA LEU A 19 -17.50 -17.71 15.10
C LEU A 19 -17.75 -16.64 14.02
N ALA A 20 -18.80 -15.83 14.18
CA ALA A 20 -19.09 -14.73 13.26
C ALA A 20 -18.01 -13.64 13.30
N GLN A 21 -17.51 -13.32 14.48
CA GLN A 21 -16.40 -12.37 14.66
C GLN A 21 -15.11 -12.89 14.04
N GLU A 22 -14.76 -14.16 14.28
CA GLU A 22 -13.58 -14.80 13.70
C GLU A 22 -13.65 -14.82 12.16
N LYS A 23 -14.82 -15.17 11.60
CA LYS A 23 -15.03 -15.12 10.14
C LYS A 23 -14.82 -13.71 9.59
N THR A 24 -15.39 -12.70 10.27
CA THR A 24 -15.26 -11.29 9.85
C THR A 24 -13.80 -10.84 9.87
N GLN A 25 -13.05 -11.20 10.91
CA GLN A 25 -11.62 -10.90 11.00
C GLN A 25 -10.81 -11.60 9.91
N ASN A 26 -11.07 -12.89 9.65
CA ASN A 26 -10.41 -13.64 8.58
C ASN A 26 -10.70 -13.05 7.20
N ASP A 27 -11.94 -12.64 6.93
CA ASP A 27 -12.30 -11.96 5.69
C ASP A 27 -11.59 -10.59 5.58
N GLY A 28 -11.46 -9.85 6.68
CA GLY A 28 -10.68 -8.62 6.76
C GLY A 28 -9.19 -8.83 6.44
N LEU A 29 -8.57 -9.89 6.95
CA LEU A 29 -7.16 -10.23 6.68
C LEU A 29 -6.90 -10.58 5.21
N LYS A 30 -7.87 -11.24 4.55
CA LYS A 30 -7.79 -11.51 3.10
C LYS A 30 -7.79 -10.22 2.29
N VAL A 31 -8.68 -9.29 2.63
CA VAL A 31 -8.73 -8.00 1.96
C VAL A 31 -7.47 -7.17 2.26
N TRP A 32 -6.95 -7.24 3.49
CA TRP A 32 -5.66 -6.63 3.83
C TRP A 32 -4.51 -7.15 2.96
N ALA A 33 -4.47 -8.45 2.67
CA ALA A 33 -3.44 -9.01 1.80
C ALA A 33 -3.42 -8.34 0.41
N GLN A 34 -4.60 -8.06 -0.17
CA GLN A 34 -4.73 -7.34 -1.44
C GLN A 34 -4.28 -5.87 -1.33
N ILE A 35 -4.57 -5.21 -0.20
CA ILE A 35 -4.08 -3.86 0.08
C ILE A 35 -2.54 -3.85 0.15
N TYR A 36 -1.95 -4.82 0.86
CA TYR A 36 -0.51 -4.93 1.01
C TYR A 36 0.20 -5.22 -0.32
N GLU A 37 -0.38 -6.02 -1.22
CA GLU A 37 0.18 -6.21 -2.58
C GLU A 37 0.39 -4.86 -3.30
N VAL A 38 -0.51 -3.91 -3.10
CA VAL A 38 -0.40 -2.56 -3.68
C VAL A 38 0.61 -1.71 -2.93
N PHE A 39 0.53 -1.63 -1.60
CA PHE A 39 1.42 -0.76 -0.81
C PHE A 39 2.89 -1.20 -0.86
N SER A 40 3.14 -2.51 -0.93
CA SER A 40 4.48 -3.06 -1.13
C SER A 40 4.95 -3.00 -2.59
N HIS A 41 4.06 -2.72 -3.54
CA HIS A 41 4.40 -2.66 -4.97
C HIS A 41 5.40 -1.52 -5.24
N PRO A 42 6.35 -1.68 -6.19
CA PRO A 42 7.29 -0.63 -6.60
C PRO A 42 6.69 0.68 -7.12
N ARG A 43 5.37 0.80 -7.26
CA ARG A 43 4.70 2.08 -7.57
C ARG A 43 4.42 2.90 -6.33
N CYS A 44 4.22 2.25 -5.18
CA CYS A 44 3.91 2.88 -3.91
C CYS A 44 5.17 2.92 -3.03
N ALA A 45 5.74 1.74 -2.75
CA ALA A 45 6.87 1.57 -1.84
C ALA A 45 8.10 2.42 -2.20
N ASN A 46 8.35 2.65 -3.50
CA ASN A 46 9.51 3.43 -3.95
C ASN A 46 9.48 4.91 -3.54
N CYS A 47 8.29 5.47 -3.30
CA CYS A 47 8.10 6.84 -2.81
C CYS A 47 8.00 6.90 -1.28
N HIS A 48 7.51 5.82 -0.67
CA HIS A 48 7.34 5.66 0.77
C HIS A 48 8.65 5.21 1.45
N VAL A 49 9.57 6.16 1.62
CA VAL A 49 10.91 5.96 2.20
C VAL A 49 11.10 6.74 3.50
N GLY A 50 11.83 6.16 4.44
CA GLY A 50 12.03 6.71 5.79
C GLY A 50 13.05 7.84 5.88
N GLU A 51 13.69 7.94 7.04
CA GLU A 51 14.55 9.07 7.45
C GLU A 51 15.77 9.31 6.56
N ASN A 52 16.19 8.30 5.78
CA ASN A 52 17.26 8.50 4.80
C ASN A 52 16.85 9.49 3.68
N ASN A 53 15.55 9.78 3.52
CA ASN A 53 14.96 10.72 2.57
C ASN A 53 15.29 10.41 1.09
N ARG A 54 15.64 9.17 0.75
CA ARG A 54 16.10 8.81 -0.59
C ARG A 54 15.14 7.85 -1.28
N PRO A 55 14.38 8.30 -2.31
CA PRO A 55 13.46 7.43 -3.02
C PRO A 55 14.20 6.30 -3.74
N LYS A 56 13.46 5.23 -4.05
CA LYS A 56 14.01 3.99 -4.63
C LYS A 56 13.57 3.81 -6.06
N TRP A 57 14.38 3.08 -6.82
CA TRP A 57 13.99 2.46 -8.09
C TRP A 57 14.07 0.96 -7.91
N SER A 58 12.94 0.29 -8.15
CA SER A 58 12.79 -1.16 -8.01
C SER A 58 11.69 -1.67 -8.95
N GLY A 59 11.65 -3.00 -9.12
CA GLY A 59 10.68 -3.70 -9.96
C GLY A 59 11.19 -3.98 -11.38
N PRO A 60 10.44 -4.77 -12.17
CA PRO A 60 10.98 -5.43 -13.35
C PRO A 60 11.57 -4.49 -14.41
N SER A 61 10.98 -3.30 -14.60
CA SER A 61 11.49 -2.30 -15.54
C SER A 61 12.89 -1.79 -15.17
N TYR A 62 13.20 -1.66 -13.88
CA TYR A 62 14.49 -1.20 -13.40
C TYR A 62 15.50 -2.34 -13.27
N GLU A 63 15.05 -3.54 -12.91
CA GLU A 63 15.87 -4.75 -12.95
C GLU A 63 16.48 -4.94 -14.34
N LYS A 64 15.65 -4.84 -15.39
CA LYS A 64 16.11 -4.90 -16.77
C LYS A 64 17.01 -3.72 -17.16
N ALA A 65 16.60 -2.49 -16.84
CA ALA A 65 17.32 -1.29 -17.29
C ALA A 65 18.71 -1.13 -16.64
N TYR A 66 18.90 -1.62 -15.42
CA TYR A 66 20.13 -1.46 -14.64
C TYR A 66 20.84 -2.78 -14.33
N ASN A 67 20.41 -3.89 -14.94
CA ASN A 67 20.95 -5.23 -14.70
C ASN A 67 20.98 -5.61 -13.20
N LEU A 68 19.90 -5.29 -12.49
CA LEU A 68 19.75 -5.67 -11.08
C LEU A 68 19.25 -7.11 -10.99
N PRO A 69 19.62 -7.87 -9.94
CA PRO A 69 19.03 -9.18 -9.70
C PRO A 69 17.50 -9.08 -9.52
N LYS A 70 16.78 -10.18 -9.67
CA LYS A 70 15.34 -10.23 -9.39
C LYS A 70 15.06 -9.79 -7.94
N GLY A 71 14.12 -8.86 -7.74
CA GLY A 71 13.87 -8.21 -6.45
C GLY A 71 14.91 -7.15 -6.07
N GLY A 72 15.86 -6.87 -6.96
CA GLY A 72 16.89 -5.86 -6.79
C GLY A 72 16.32 -4.44 -6.82
N ASN A 73 17.05 -3.53 -6.19
CA ASN A 73 16.68 -2.13 -6.12
C ASN A 73 17.93 -1.25 -6.08
N MET A 74 17.75 0.02 -6.40
CA MET A 74 18.75 1.05 -6.23
C MET A 74 18.08 2.31 -5.67
N TYR A 75 18.87 3.25 -5.18
CA TYR A 75 18.34 4.60 -4.95
C TYR A 75 18.03 5.26 -6.30
N HIS A 76 17.07 6.18 -6.28
CA HIS A 76 16.87 7.10 -7.38
C HIS A 76 18.22 7.67 -7.82
N ALA A 77 18.53 7.58 -9.11
CA ALA A 77 19.79 8.09 -9.64
C ALA A 77 19.87 9.61 -9.46
N MET A 78 21.00 10.22 -9.83
CA MET A 78 21.27 11.64 -9.61
C MET A 78 21.32 12.05 -8.13
N TYR A 79 21.46 11.07 -7.22
CA TYR A 79 21.62 11.28 -5.77
C TYR A 79 20.49 12.14 -5.16
N ILE A 80 19.25 11.96 -5.63
CA ILE A 80 18.10 12.74 -5.16
C ILE A 80 17.80 12.45 -3.68
N ASN A 81 17.46 13.53 -2.97
CA ASN A 81 16.97 13.52 -1.60
C ASN A 81 15.66 14.34 -1.55
N ALA A 82 14.67 13.87 -0.79
CA ALA A 82 13.36 14.50 -0.69
C ALA A 82 13.38 15.83 0.09
N GLY A 83 14.43 16.09 0.89
CA GLY A 83 14.49 17.25 1.77
C GLY A 83 13.45 17.19 2.90
N LYS A 84 13.44 18.23 3.74
CA LYS A 84 12.49 18.34 4.87
C LYS A 84 11.05 18.50 4.39
N ASP A 85 10.85 19.29 3.34
CA ASP A 85 9.54 19.59 2.77
C ASP A 85 9.03 18.47 1.85
N ARG A 86 9.84 17.41 1.67
CA ARG A 86 9.55 16.24 0.82
C ARG A 86 9.37 16.55 -0.67
N THR A 87 9.66 17.77 -1.11
CA THR A 87 9.58 18.25 -2.51
C THR A 87 10.92 18.28 -3.24
N GLY A 88 11.96 17.67 -2.64
CA GLY A 88 13.33 17.66 -3.14
C GLY A 88 14.28 18.49 -2.26
N ALA A 89 15.58 18.28 -2.44
CA ALA A 89 16.60 19.10 -1.79
C ALA A 89 16.54 20.55 -2.30
N THR A 90 16.92 21.52 -1.46
CA THR A 90 16.85 22.96 -1.81
C THR A 90 17.52 23.30 -3.14
N THR A 91 18.66 22.67 -3.46
CA THR A 91 19.39 22.89 -4.71
C THR A 91 18.90 22.04 -5.89
N THR A 92 18.08 21.02 -5.62
CA THR A 92 17.56 20.09 -6.61
C THR A 92 16.11 19.73 -6.30
N PRO A 93 15.16 20.68 -6.43
CA PRO A 93 13.74 20.40 -6.25
C PRO A 93 13.24 19.37 -7.27
N CYS A 94 12.22 18.58 -6.92
CA CYS A 94 11.67 17.55 -7.79
C CYS A 94 11.17 18.11 -9.14
N ALA A 95 10.57 19.30 -9.11
CA ALA A 95 10.08 20.01 -10.29
C ALA A 95 11.17 20.38 -11.31
N THR A 96 12.46 20.22 -10.97
CA THR A 96 13.56 20.37 -11.94
C THR A 96 13.48 19.35 -13.07
N CYS A 97 13.00 18.14 -12.77
CA CYS A 97 12.94 17.03 -13.72
C CYS A 97 11.51 16.54 -13.96
N HIS A 98 10.70 16.49 -12.91
CA HIS A 98 9.31 16.05 -12.98
C HIS A 98 8.43 17.15 -13.59
N GLN A 99 7.58 16.76 -14.52
CA GLN A 99 6.69 17.65 -15.28
C GLN A 99 5.24 17.42 -14.86
N HIS A 100 4.31 18.22 -15.40
CA HIS A 100 2.86 18.08 -15.11
C HIS A 100 2.25 16.76 -15.61
N ARG A 101 2.87 16.12 -16.60
CA ARG A 101 2.37 14.89 -17.23
C ARG A 101 3.51 13.95 -17.60
N ASN A 102 3.20 12.66 -17.69
CA ASN A 102 4.14 11.65 -18.20
C ASN A 102 4.60 12.00 -19.63
N ASP A 103 5.90 11.81 -19.91
CA ASP A 103 6.41 11.81 -21.28
C ASP A 103 6.06 10.48 -21.98
N THR A 104 6.07 10.53 -23.31
CA THR A 104 5.94 9.39 -24.23
C THR A 104 7.21 8.54 -24.35
N LYS A 105 8.37 9.03 -23.88
CA LYS A 105 9.63 8.30 -23.92
C LYS A 105 9.76 7.34 -22.73
N PRO A 106 10.22 6.09 -22.95
CA PRO A 106 10.54 5.16 -21.85
C PRO A 106 11.51 5.77 -20.84
N HIS A 107 11.39 5.37 -19.58
CA HIS A 107 12.26 5.79 -18.48
C HIS A 107 12.28 7.31 -18.17
N SER A 108 11.40 8.10 -18.78
CA SER A 108 11.25 9.53 -18.45
C SER A 108 10.74 9.72 -17.02
N PRO A 109 11.07 10.86 -16.38
CA PRO A 109 10.50 11.22 -15.08
C PRO A 109 8.96 11.15 -15.13
N PRO A 110 8.33 10.60 -14.08
CA PRO A 110 6.88 10.63 -13.97
C PRO A 110 6.35 12.05 -13.80
N GLY A 111 5.12 12.28 -14.24
CA GLY A 111 4.52 13.62 -14.16
C GLY A 111 3.20 13.69 -13.39
N SER A 112 3.04 14.80 -12.69
CA SER A 112 1.86 15.24 -11.93
C SER A 112 2.01 16.75 -11.65
N ASP A 113 0.91 17.47 -11.43
CA ASP A 113 0.94 18.90 -11.08
C ASP A 113 1.65 19.19 -9.77
N VAL A 114 1.67 18.21 -8.86
CA VAL A 114 2.42 18.28 -7.60
C VAL A 114 3.34 17.08 -7.51
N TRP A 115 4.60 17.31 -7.11
CA TRP A 115 5.56 16.23 -6.89
C TRP A 115 6.21 16.33 -5.51
N LEU A 116 5.83 15.42 -4.61
CA LEU A 116 6.38 15.30 -3.27
C LEU A 116 6.35 13.84 -2.82
N LEU A 117 7.19 13.51 -1.83
CA LEU A 117 7.10 12.25 -1.12
C LEU A 117 6.17 12.37 0.10
N PRO A 118 5.53 11.26 0.53
CA PRO A 118 4.81 11.19 1.80
C PRO A 118 5.74 11.47 3.00
N PRO A 119 5.23 11.77 4.21
CA PRO A 119 6.04 11.88 5.43
C PRO A 119 6.95 10.66 5.68
N VAL A 120 8.05 10.84 6.42
CA VAL A 120 9.06 9.78 6.65
C VAL A 120 8.52 8.61 7.47
N GLU A 121 7.50 8.87 8.29
CA GLU A 121 6.83 7.90 9.15
C GLU A 121 6.02 6.88 8.33
N MET A 122 5.64 7.23 7.09
CA MET A 122 4.99 6.35 6.13
C MET A 122 6.01 5.55 5.31
N GLU A 123 7.04 5.01 5.94
CA GLU A 123 8.03 4.17 5.27
C GLU A 123 7.42 2.80 4.94
N TRP A 124 7.28 2.48 3.66
CA TRP A 124 6.74 1.19 3.20
C TRP A 124 7.82 0.33 2.53
N PHE A 125 8.87 0.93 1.99
CA PHE A 125 9.90 0.20 1.26
C PHE A 125 10.55 -0.88 2.13
N GLY A 126 10.36 -2.14 1.74
CA GLY A 126 10.94 -3.31 2.43
C GLY A 126 10.32 -3.61 3.79
N LYS A 127 9.22 -2.94 4.19
CA LYS A 127 8.51 -3.25 5.43
C LYS A 127 7.59 -4.45 5.25
N SER A 128 7.35 -5.16 6.36
CA SER A 128 6.44 -6.31 6.39
C SER A 128 4.97 -5.89 6.29
N SER A 129 4.13 -6.86 5.95
CA SER A 129 2.66 -6.69 5.93
C SER A 129 2.11 -6.26 7.29
N SER A 130 2.57 -6.88 8.38
CA SER A 130 2.15 -6.50 9.74
C SER A 130 2.56 -5.07 10.09
N TYR A 131 3.75 -4.64 9.68
CA TYR A 131 4.24 -3.28 9.94
C TYR A 131 3.39 -2.23 9.24
N ILE A 132 3.19 -2.38 7.92
CA ILE A 132 2.40 -1.40 7.14
C ILE A 132 0.95 -1.38 7.65
N CYS A 133 0.39 -2.54 8.01
CA CYS A 133 -0.96 -2.64 8.56
C CYS A 133 -1.15 -1.79 9.81
N GLN A 134 -0.23 -1.93 10.77
CA GLN A 134 -0.27 -1.16 12.01
C GLN A 134 0.02 0.31 11.76
N GLN A 135 0.96 0.63 10.86
CA GLN A 135 1.33 2.01 10.52
C GLN A 135 0.15 2.79 9.94
N ILE A 136 -0.64 2.18 9.07
CA ILE A 136 -1.74 2.87 8.39
C ILE A 136 -2.91 3.17 9.33
N GLN A 137 -3.05 2.40 10.41
CA GLN A 137 -4.07 2.64 11.44
C GLN A 137 -3.64 3.68 12.49
N ASP A 138 -2.36 4.04 12.51
CA ASP A 138 -1.78 4.89 13.53
C ASP A 138 -1.75 6.36 13.06
N PRO A 139 -2.55 7.27 13.65
CA PRO A 139 -2.60 8.68 13.26
C PRO A 139 -1.24 9.38 13.34
N GLU A 140 -0.37 8.98 14.27
CA GLU A 140 0.95 9.57 14.44
C GLU A 140 1.90 9.18 13.31
N ARG A 141 1.62 8.07 12.62
CA ARG A 141 2.47 7.52 11.55
C ARG A 141 1.82 7.53 10.18
N ASN A 142 0.55 7.91 10.06
CA ASN A 142 -0.20 7.95 8.79
C ASN A 142 -0.56 9.38 8.33
N GLY A 143 0.08 10.39 8.91
CA GLY A 143 -0.19 11.80 8.60
C GLY A 143 -1.53 12.29 9.14
N ASN A 144 -1.94 11.76 10.30
CA ASN A 144 -3.16 12.09 11.02
C ASN A 144 -4.44 11.90 10.18
N ARG A 145 -4.50 10.80 9.43
CA ARG A 145 -5.65 10.43 8.59
C ARG A 145 -6.47 9.31 9.20
N THR A 146 -7.78 9.37 9.00
CA THR A 146 -8.69 8.25 9.19
C THR A 146 -8.59 7.26 8.01
N LEU A 147 -9.05 6.02 8.19
CA LEU A 147 -9.07 5.03 7.10
C LEU A 147 -9.99 5.47 5.95
N ALA A 148 -11.10 6.16 6.25
CA ALA A 148 -11.97 6.78 5.26
C ALA A 148 -11.23 7.85 4.43
N GLU A 149 -10.40 8.69 5.05
CA GLU A 149 -9.57 9.67 4.34
C GLU A 149 -8.47 9.01 3.51
N ILE A 150 -7.87 7.93 4.01
CA ILE A 150 -6.89 7.14 3.25
C ILE A 150 -7.54 6.52 2.01
N SER A 151 -8.73 5.94 2.14
CA SER A 151 -9.52 5.43 1.01
C SER A 151 -9.81 6.52 -0.01
N LYS A 152 -10.24 7.71 0.45
CA LYS A 152 -10.51 8.86 -0.43
C LYS A 152 -9.25 9.36 -1.13
N HIS A 153 -8.11 9.41 -0.43
CA HIS A 153 -6.81 9.80 -0.99
C HIS A 153 -6.41 8.85 -2.12
N ILE A 154 -6.48 7.54 -1.90
CA ILE A 154 -6.16 6.55 -2.94
C ILE A 154 -7.10 6.65 -4.15
N GLU A 155 -8.38 6.97 -3.93
CA GLU A 155 -9.37 7.04 -5.01
C GLU A 155 -9.29 8.32 -5.86
N HIS A 156 -8.70 9.41 -5.35
CA HIS A 156 -8.81 10.73 -5.98
C HIS A 156 -7.50 11.52 -6.12
N ASP A 157 -6.42 11.13 -5.44
CA ASP A 157 -5.17 11.88 -5.51
C ASP A 157 -4.45 11.63 -6.84
N GLU A 158 -4.26 12.72 -7.60
CA GLU A 158 -3.67 12.66 -8.95
C GLU A 158 -2.22 12.20 -8.95
N LEU A 159 -1.43 12.55 -7.92
CA LEU A 159 -0.06 12.08 -7.80
C LEU A 159 -0.04 10.57 -7.54
N VAL A 160 -0.92 10.07 -6.67
CA VAL A 160 -1.03 8.64 -6.39
C VAL A 160 -1.51 7.87 -7.62
N HIS A 161 -2.42 8.46 -8.41
CA HIS A 161 -2.93 7.85 -9.65
C HIS A 161 -1.87 7.57 -10.71
N TRP A 162 -0.72 8.26 -10.66
CA TRP A 162 0.43 7.89 -11.46
C TRP A 162 0.83 6.41 -11.28
N GLY A 163 0.60 5.82 -10.10
CA GLY A 163 0.88 4.41 -9.84
C GLY A 163 0.15 3.44 -10.77
N TRP A 164 -1.05 3.78 -11.25
CA TRP A 164 -1.82 2.97 -12.20
C TRP A 164 -1.66 3.40 -13.65
N ASN A 165 -1.17 4.62 -13.90
CA ASN A 165 -0.79 5.08 -15.22
C ASN A 165 0.69 5.54 -15.23
N PRO A 166 1.65 4.61 -15.13
CA PRO A 166 3.05 4.97 -14.88
C PRO A 166 3.79 5.45 -16.13
N GLY A 167 3.12 5.56 -17.28
CA GLY A 167 3.75 5.84 -18.57
C GLY A 167 4.51 4.64 -19.16
N PRO A 168 5.19 4.83 -20.31
CA PRO A 168 5.67 3.73 -21.14
C PRO A 168 6.73 2.84 -20.47
N GLY A 169 6.61 1.53 -20.67
CA GLY A 169 7.60 0.53 -20.25
C GLY A 169 7.58 0.16 -18.76
N ARG A 170 6.62 0.67 -17.98
CA ARG A 170 6.47 0.40 -16.55
C ARG A 170 5.16 -0.32 -16.27
N GLN A 171 5.20 -1.30 -15.36
CA GLN A 171 3.99 -2.01 -14.95
C GLN A 171 3.15 -1.14 -14.00
N PRO A 172 1.82 -1.09 -14.20
CA PRO A 172 0.93 -0.43 -13.25
C PRO A 172 0.92 -1.18 -11.91
N ALA A 173 0.47 -0.49 -10.85
CA ALA A 173 0.16 -1.15 -9.59
C ALA A 173 -0.95 -2.23 -9.78
N PRO A 174 -0.99 -3.27 -8.93
CA PRO A 174 -2.08 -4.24 -8.93
C PRO A 174 -3.45 -3.57 -8.70
N TYR A 175 -4.50 -4.18 -9.25
CA TYR A 175 -5.89 -3.69 -9.18
C TYR A 175 -6.05 -2.26 -9.74
N SER A 176 -7.24 -1.67 -9.60
CA SER A 176 -7.49 -0.25 -9.85
C SER A 176 -7.54 0.56 -8.55
N SER A 177 -7.30 1.88 -8.61
CA SER A 177 -7.39 2.76 -7.43
C SER A 177 -8.75 2.67 -6.74
N ARG A 178 -9.84 2.54 -7.51
CA ARG A 178 -11.21 2.36 -6.99
C ARG A 178 -11.39 1.01 -6.27
N GLU A 179 -10.78 -0.06 -6.76
CA GLU A 179 -10.81 -1.36 -6.07
C GLU A 179 -10.05 -1.29 -4.76
N VAL A 180 -8.86 -0.67 -4.74
CA VAL A 180 -8.07 -0.52 -3.51
C VAL A 180 -8.80 0.35 -2.48
N ALA A 181 -9.43 1.44 -2.92
CA ALA A 181 -10.27 2.25 -2.05
C ALA A 181 -11.43 1.45 -1.44
N ARG A 182 -12.03 0.55 -2.22
CA ARG A 182 -13.07 -0.37 -1.73
C ARG A 182 -12.50 -1.40 -0.76
N PHE A 183 -11.31 -1.96 -1.03
CA PHE A 183 -10.64 -2.89 -0.12
C PHE A 183 -10.42 -2.26 1.25
N ILE A 184 -9.95 -1.01 1.29
CA ILE A 184 -9.75 -0.29 2.57
C ILE A 184 -11.06 -0.13 3.34
N LYS A 185 -12.16 0.24 2.66
CA LYS A 185 -13.49 0.35 3.30
C LYS A 185 -14.00 -1.01 3.82
N THR A 186 -13.78 -2.08 3.07
CA THR A 186 -14.15 -3.44 3.49
C THR A 186 -13.32 -3.90 4.68
N TRP A 187 -12.02 -3.65 4.65
CA TRP A 187 -11.09 -3.98 5.73
C TRP A 187 -11.41 -3.17 7.00
N GLU A 188 -11.69 -1.88 6.88
CA GLU A 188 -12.17 -1.02 7.98
C GLU A 188 -13.46 -1.56 8.58
N SER A 189 -14.44 -1.95 7.74
CA SER A 189 -15.71 -2.53 8.19
C SER A 189 -15.55 -3.87 8.94
N ALA A 190 -14.45 -4.58 8.67
CA ALA A 190 -14.08 -5.81 9.38
C ALA A 190 -13.31 -5.57 10.69
N GLY A 191 -13.13 -4.30 11.10
CA GLY A 191 -12.37 -3.90 12.28
C GLY A 191 -10.87 -3.75 12.03
N ALA A 192 -10.47 -3.57 10.77
CA ALA A 192 -9.09 -3.35 10.34
C ALA A 192 -8.06 -4.35 10.92
N PRO A 193 -8.32 -5.68 10.88
CA PRO A 193 -7.42 -6.65 11.48
C PRO A 193 -6.05 -6.63 10.80
N CYS A 194 -4.98 -6.79 11.59
CA CYS A 194 -3.61 -6.93 11.11
C CYS A 194 -3.10 -8.36 11.24
N PRO A 195 -2.23 -8.81 10.32
CA PRO A 195 -1.55 -10.08 10.46
C PRO A 195 -0.53 -10.01 11.62
N ILE A 196 -0.29 -11.15 12.25
CA ILE A 196 0.73 -11.30 13.30
C ILE A 196 2.15 -11.10 12.74
N GLU A 197 3.05 -10.61 13.58
CA GLU A 197 4.44 -10.31 13.20
C GLU A 197 5.16 -11.55 12.65
N ASN A 198 5.89 -11.38 11.54
CA ASN A 198 6.53 -12.44 10.74
C ASN A 198 5.62 -13.29 9.83
N ALA A 199 4.33 -13.00 9.73
CA ALA A 199 3.52 -13.41 8.58
C ALA A 199 3.89 -12.56 7.34
N ASN A 200 5.16 -12.63 6.90
CA ASN A 200 5.60 -12.06 5.62
C ASN A 200 4.97 -12.82 4.44
N ASP A 201 4.44 -14.01 4.72
CA ASP A 201 3.74 -14.82 3.77
C ASP A 201 2.22 -14.54 3.79
N ILE A 202 1.83 -13.48 3.09
CA ILE A 202 0.41 -13.20 2.84
C ILE A 202 -0.22 -14.21 1.85
N SER A 203 0.54 -15.16 1.30
CA SER A 203 0.00 -16.14 0.34
C SER A 203 -1.09 -17.02 0.95
N THR A 204 -1.07 -17.20 2.27
CA THR A 204 -2.13 -17.89 3.02
C THR A 204 -3.49 -17.17 2.94
N TYR A 205 -3.51 -15.89 2.56
CA TYR A 205 -4.70 -15.04 2.47
C TYR A 205 -5.04 -14.60 1.04
N LEU A 206 -4.13 -14.78 0.08
CA LEU A 206 -4.37 -14.48 -1.32
C LEU A 206 -4.99 -15.71 -2.01
N GLU A 207 -6.18 -15.54 -2.58
CA GLU A 207 -6.69 -16.53 -3.52
C GLU A 207 -5.79 -16.52 -4.77
N THR A 208 -5.43 -17.70 -5.29
CA THR A 208 -4.67 -17.79 -6.55
C THR A 208 -5.40 -17.01 -7.64
N PRO A 209 -4.70 -16.20 -8.46
CA PRO A 209 -5.33 -15.45 -9.53
C PRO A 209 -6.16 -16.41 -10.37
N LYS A 210 -7.48 -16.22 -10.37
CA LYS A 210 -8.36 -16.89 -11.33
C LYS A 210 -7.85 -16.44 -12.69
N GLN A 211 -7.22 -17.35 -13.43
CA GLN A 211 -6.76 -17.09 -14.78
C GLN A 211 -7.90 -16.37 -15.50
N ALA A 212 -7.62 -15.17 -16.00
CA ALA A 212 -8.56 -14.44 -16.84
C ALA A 212 -8.97 -15.41 -17.95
N GLN A 213 -10.22 -15.87 -17.91
CA GLN A 213 -10.77 -16.65 -18.99
C GLN A 213 -10.81 -15.72 -20.21
N GLU A 214 -10.05 -16.12 -21.23
CA GLU A 214 -10.13 -15.60 -22.60
C GLU A 214 -11.56 -15.65 -23.15
#